data_AF-W4Q022-F1
#
_entry.id   AF-W4Q022-F1
#
_cell.length_a   1.000
_cell.length_b   1.000
_cell.length_c   1.000
_cell.angle_alpha   90.00
_cell.angle_beta   90.00
_cell.angle_gamma   90.00
#
_symmetry.space_group_name_H-M   'P 1'
#
loop_
_entity.id
_entity.type
_entity.pdbx_description
1 polymer ?
#
loop_
_entity_poly.entity_id
_entity_poly.type
_entity_poly.pdbx_seq_one_letter_code
_entity_poly.pdbx_strand_id
1 'polypeptide(L)'
;MFVLIAFLFGRNWPLFEALAAVTLIKYGIWAVAMNLAGGWAGDTLTFNNYMLIFSHAGMAIQAVLYAPYYRIKPWHLIVASVWTLHNDIIDYVFMMHPWVSARLMPEIELIGYFTFWLSIFSITVVYLLSVRKNRLTLEIQ
;
A
#
# COMPACT_ATOMS: atom_id res chain seq x y z
N MET A 1 4.82 7.76 -8.46
CA MET A 1 5.28 8.73 -9.49
C MET A 1 5.02 8.25 -10.92
N PHE A 2 5.47 7.06 -11.32
CA PHE A 2 5.33 6.56 -12.71
C PHE A 2 3.91 6.61 -13.28
N VAL A 3 2.91 6.21 -12.49
CA VAL A 3 1.50 6.23 -12.91
C VAL A 3 1.00 7.65 -13.15
N LEU A 4 1.35 8.60 -12.27
CA LEU A 4 0.97 10.00 -12.45
C LEU A 4 1.63 10.61 -13.69
N ILE A 5 2.90 10.28 -13.94
CA ILE A 5 3.59 10.69 -15.15
C ILE A 5 2.89 10.14 -16.39
N ALA A 6 2.53 8.86 -16.39
CA ALA A 6 1.78 8.26 -17.48
C ALA A 6 0.44 8.99 -17.71
N PHE A 7 -0.27 9.34 -16.63
CA PHE A 7 -1.52 10.09 -16.69
C PHE A 7 -1.35 11.49 -17.29
N LEU A 8 -0.28 12.21 -16.93
CA LEU A 8 0.05 13.51 -17.53
C LEU A 8 0.30 13.44 -19.04
N PHE A 9 0.68 12.27 -19.55
CA PHE A 9 0.83 12.02 -20.99
C PHE A 9 -0.40 11.34 -21.61
N GLY A 10 -1.54 11.28 -20.91
CA GLY A 10 -2.76 10.64 -21.39
C GLY A 10 -2.63 9.13 -21.60
N ARG A 11 -1.73 8.46 -20.85
CA ARG A 11 -1.41 7.04 -21.00
C ARG A 11 -1.69 6.25 -19.73
N ASN A 12 -2.11 5.00 -19.94
CA ASN A 12 -2.22 4.01 -18.87
C ASN A 12 -1.06 3.01 -18.94
N TRP A 13 -0.49 2.69 -17.79
CA TRP A 13 0.53 1.65 -17.62
C TRP A 13 0.02 0.61 -16.61
N PRO A 14 -0.85 -0.33 -17.03
CA PRO A 14 -1.68 -1.08 -16.11
C PRO A 14 -0.94 -1.97 -15.10
N LEU A 15 0.26 -2.44 -15.45
CA LEU A 15 1.11 -3.17 -14.49
C LEU A 15 1.59 -2.27 -13.36
N PHE A 16 2.10 -1.09 -13.70
CA PHE A 16 2.54 -0.10 -12.73
C PHE A 16 1.37 0.50 -11.96
N GLU A 17 0.19 0.61 -12.56
CA GLU A 17 -1.06 0.97 -11.87
C GLU A 17 -1.41 -0.07 -10.81
N ALA A 18 -1.35 -1.37 -11.14
CA ALA A 18 -1.62 -2.43 -10.17
C ALA A 18 -0.63 -2.42 -9.01
N LEU A 19 0.67 -2.32 -9.31
CA LEU A 19 1.72 -2.21 -8.31
C LEU A 19 1.53 -0.97 -7.44
N ALA A 20 1.30 0.20 -8.04
CA ALA A 20 1.08 1.44 -7.32
C ALA A 20 -0.16 1.36 -6.43
N ALA A 21 -1.29 0.91 -6.94
CA ALA A 21 -2.54 0.86 -6.18
C ALA A 21 -2.40 -0.06 -4.94
N VAL A 22 -1.86 -1.26 -5.12
CA VAL A 22 -1.70 -2.22 -4.01
C VAL A 22 -0.71 -1.70 -2.98
N THR A 23 0.45 -1.20 -3.43
CA THR A 23 1.52 -0.75 -2.52
C THR A 23 1.21 0.57 -1.81
N LEU A 24 0.52 1.51 -2.48
CA LEU A 24 0.08 2.75 -1.85
C LEU A 24 -0.91 2.51 -0.71
N ILE A 25 -1.85 1.57 -0.88
CA ILE A 25 -2.78 1.18 0.19
C ILE A 25 -1.99 0.47 1.31
N LYS A 26 -1.20 -0.54 0.97
CA LYS A 26 -0.43 -1.33 1.95
C LYS A 26 0.48 -0.43 2.78
N TYR A 27 1.44 0.25 2.15
CA TYR A 27 2.43 1.03 2.88
C TYR A 27 1.84 2.32 3.47
N GLY A 28 0.80 2.89 2.84
CA GLY A 28 0.08 4.02 3.39
C GLY A 28 -0.56 3.69 4.74
N ILE A 29 -1.32 2.60 4.80
CA ILE A 29 -1.97 2.14 6.04
C ILE A 29 -0.92 1.63 7.05
N TRP A 30 0.07 0.86 6.58
CA TRP A 30 1.11 0.30 7.45
C TRP A 30 1.89 1.39 8.18
N ALA A 31 2.31 2.45 7.49
CA ALA A 31 3.08 3.54 8.11
C ALA A 31 2.27 4.29 9.18
N VAL A 32 0.97 4.50 8.92
CA VAL A 32 0.05 5.06 9.92
C VAL A 32 -0.03 4.15 11.15
N ALA A 33 -0.23 2.85 10.93
CA ALA A 33 -0.33 1.86 11.99
C ALA A 33 0.95 1.78 12.83
N MET A 34 2.13 1.71 12.22
CA MET A 34 3.41 1.60 12.94
C MET A 34 3.76 2.83 13.76
N ASN A 35 3.49 4.04 13.24
CA ASN A 35 3.71 5.26 14.00
C ASN A 35 2.76 5.36 15.20
N LEU A 36 1.47 5.06 15.02
CA LEU A 36 0.49 5.07 16.11
C LEU A 36 0.78 3.98 17.14
N ALA A 37 1.14 2.76 16.70
CA ALA A 37 1.51 1.66 17.57
C ALA A 37 2.77 1.99 18.39
N GLY A 38 3.78 2.64 17.78
CA GLY A 38 4.96 3.12 18.51
C GLY A 38 4.60 4.12 19.61
N GLY A 39 3.72 5.08 19.28
CA GLY A 39 3.18 6.03 20.26
C GLY A 39 2.44 5.35 21.41
N TRP A 40 1.62 4.34 21.12
CA TRP A 40 0.94 3.55 22.15
C TRP A 40 1.93 2.73 23.00
N ALA A 41 2.96 2.14 22.39
CA ALA A 41 4.04 1.47 23.12
C ALA A 41 4.90 2.45 23.95
N GLY A 42 4.63 3.75 23.87
CA GLY A 42 5.19 4.80 24.71
C GLY A 42 6.33 5.58 24.08
N ASP A 43 6.53 5.48 22.77
CA ASP A 43 7.43 6.40 22.06
C ASP A 43 6.86 7.82 22.05
N THR A 44 7.75 8.79 22.10
CA THR A 44 7.38 10.19 21.92
C THR A 44 7.16 10.47 20.44
N LEU A 45 5.92 10.73 20.04
CA LEU A 45 5.60 11.14 18.67
C LEU A 45 6.10 12.55 18.41
N THR A 46 7.09 12.65 17.51
CA THR A 46 7.62 13.92 17.04
C THR A 46 6.76 14.49 15.91
N PHE A 47 7.00 15.74 15.56
CA PHE A 47 6.39 16.36 14.37
C PHE A 47 6.59 15.53 13.09
N ASN A 48 7.75 14.88 12.95
CA ASN A 48 8.03 14.01 11.81
C ASN A 48 7.10 12.79 11.78
N ASN A 49 6.78 12.20 12.94
CA ASN A 49 5.84 11.08 13.01
C ASN A 49 4.44 11.51 12.54
N TYR A 50 3.97 12.68 12.95
CA TYR A 50 2.69 13.21 12.49
C TYR A 50 2.69 13.50 10.98
N MET A 51 3.75 14.12 10.45
CA MET A 51 3.90 14.30 9.00
C MET A 51 3.85 12.95 8.25
N LEU A 52 4.52 11.92 8.75
CA LEU A 52 4.48 10.58 8.16
C LEU A 52 3.06 10.01 8.20
N ILE A 53 2.38 10.08 9.35
CA ILE A 53 0.98 9.62 9.48
C ILE A 53 0.09 10.29 8.44
N PHE A 54 0.07 11.62 8.36
CA PHE A 54 -0.82 12.33 7.45
C PHE A 54 -0.47 12.11 5.97
N SER A 55 0.82 12.15 5.62
CA SER A 55 1.25 11.93 4.23
C SER A 55 0.96 10.51 3.73
N HIS A 56 1.13 9.50 4.59
CA HIS A 56 0.87 8.09 4.23
C HIS A 56 -0.61 7.75 4.22
N ALA A 57 -1.41 8.36 5.11
CA ALA A 57 -2.87 8.32 4.98
C ALA A 57 -3.31 8.92 3.63
N GLY A 58 -2.70 10.04 3.22
CA GLY A 58 -2.88 10.62 1.89
C GLY A 58 -2.55 9.66 0.75
N MET A 59 -1.47 8.87 0.86
CA MET A 59 -1.11 7.85 -0.13
C MET A 59 -2.17 6.75 -0.26
N ALA A 60 -2.72 6.25 0.85
CA ALA A 60 -3.77 5.24 0.82
C ALA A 60 -5.06 5.80 0.19
N ILE A 61 -5.45 7.03 0.56
CA ILE A 61 -6.60 7.73 -0.03
C ILE A 61 -6.38 7.96 -1.53
N GLN A 62 -5.16 8.35 -1.93
CA GLN A 62 -4.81 8.56 -3.32
C GLN A 62 -5.06 7.30 -4.16
N ALA A 63 -4.62 6.13 -3.70
CA ALA A 63 -4.85 4.88 -4.44
C ALA A 63 -6.34 4.61 -4.71
N VAL A 64 -7.21 4.94 -3.76
CA VAL A 64 -8.67 4.78 -3.90
C VAL A 64 -9.26 5.83 -4.83
N LEU A 65 -8.85 7.09 -4.71
CA LEU A 65 -9.37 8.19 -5.55
C LEU A 65 -9.00 8.01 -7.02
N TYR A 66 -7.81 7.50 -7.31
CA TYR A 66 -7.36 7.26 -8.68
C TYR A 66 -7.83 5.90 -9.25
N ALA A 67 -8.45 5.04 -8.44
CA ALA A 67 -8.93 3.73 -8.85
C ALA A 67 -9.82 3.71 -10.11
N PRO A 68 -10.73 4.69 -10.33
CA PRO A 68 -11.57 4.74 -11.54
C PRO A 68 -10.80 4.98 -12.84
N TYR A 69 -9.59 5.57 -12.78
CA TYR A 69 -8.76 5.87 -13.95
C TYR A 69 -7.84 4.70 -14.34
N TYR A 70 -7.75 3.67 -13.49
CA TYR A 70 -6.88 2.52 -13.73
C TYR A 70 -7.46 1.54 -14.75
N ARG A 71 -6.59 1.02 -15.62
CA ARG A 71 -6.88 0.03 -16.66
C ARG A 71 -6.31 -1.35 -16.32
N ILE A 72 -6.30 -1.67 -15.03
CA ILE A 72 -5.78 -2.92 -14.50
C ILE A 72 -6.60 -4.10 -15.05
N LYS A 73 -5.89 -5.13 -15.52
CA LYS A 73 -6.43 -6.43 -15.92
C LYS A 73 -6.10 -7.47 -14.85
N PRO A 74 -6.86 -8.58 -14.74
CA PRO A 74 -6.62 -9.59 -13.70
C PRO A 74 -5.17 -10.08 -13.61
N TRP A 75 -4.50 -10.30 -14.73
CA TRP A 75 -3.11 -10.75 -14.73
C TRP A 75 -2.13 -9.73 -14.12
N HIS A 76 -2.36 -8.42 -14.31
CA HIS A 76 -1.53 -7.37 -13.71
C HIS A 76 -1.65 -7.40 -12.17
N LEU A 77 -2.88 -7.61 -11.68
CA LEU A 77 -3.13 -7.76 -10.25
C LEU A 77 -2.48 -9.04 -9.72
N ILE A 78 -2.52 -10.16 -10.45
CA ILE A 78 -1.80 -11.39 -10.07
C ILE A 78 -0.31 -11.12 -9.89
N VAL A 79 0.34 -10.45 -10.85
CA VAL A 79 1.78 -10.09 -10.75
C VAL A 79 2.04 -9.19 -9.54
N ALA A 80 1.22 -8.15 -9.35
CA ALA A 80 1.35 -7.26 -8.19
C ALA A 80 1.14 -7.98 -6.86
N SER A 81 0.20 -8.93 -6.80
CA SER A 81 -0.07 -9.76 -5.62
C SER A 81 1.12 -10.66 -5.29
N VAL A 82 1.67 -11.38 -6.28
CA VAL A 82 2.85 -12.23 -6.08
C VAL A 82 4.02 -11.40 -5.58
N TRP A 83 4.28 -10.25 -6.21
CA TRP A 83 5.32 -9.34 -5.76
C TRP A 83 5.11 -8.87 -4.32
N THR A 84 3.90 -8.43 -3.99
CA THR A 84 3.57 -7.86 -2.67
C THR A 84 3.67 -8.89 -1.55
N LEU A 85 3.17 -10.11 -1.79
CA LEU A 85 3.26 -11.21 -0.82
C LEU A 85 4.67 -11.77 -0.71
N HIS A 86 5.42 -11.82 -1.82
CA HIS A 86 6.83 -12.18 -1.77
C HIS A 86 7.62 -11.17 -0.93
N ASN A 87 7.32 -9.87 -1.07
CA ASN A 87 7.93 -8.84 -0.24
C ASN A 87 7.62 -9.04 1.26
N ASP A 88 6.42 -9.49 1.65
CA ASP A 88 6.14 -9.81 3.07
C ASP A 88 7.07 -10.90 3.63
N ILE A 89 7.39 -11.90 2.80
CA ILE A 89 8.33 -12.97 3.16
C ILE A 89 9.74 -12.38 3.34
N ILE A 90 10.20 -11.54 2.41
CA ILE A 90 11.50 -10.88 2.53
C ILE A 90 11.56 -10.03 3.81
N ASP A 91 10.52 -9.26 4.08
CA ASP A 91 10.49 -8.35 5.22
C ASP A 91 10.52 -9.11 6.56
N TYR A 92 9.66 -10.12 6.74
CA TYR A 92 9.40 -10.72 8.07
C TYR A 92 9.89 -12.16 8.25
N VAL A 93 10.17 -12.90 7.17
CA VAL A 93 10.82 -14.22 7.27
C VAL A 93 12.33 -14.09 7.13
N PHE A 94 12.80 -13.23 6.24
CA PHE A 94 14.23 -12.93 6.07
C PHE A 94 14.70 -11.73 6.91
N MET A 95 13.84 -11.16 7.75
CA MET A 95 14.17 -10.07 8.69
C MET A 95 14.73 -8.82 8.01
N MET A 96 14.27 -8.51 6.78
CA MET A 96 14.63 -7.30 6.02
C MET A 96 13.53 -6.23 6.08
N HIS A 97 12.71 -6.25 7.14
CA HIS A 97 11.60 -5.32 7.30
C HIS A 97 12.05 -3.85 7.36
N PRO A 98 11.18 -2.90 6.98
CA PRO A 98 11.43 -1.48 7.18
C PRO A 98 11.67 -1.14 8.66
N TRP A 99 12.17 0.07 8.92
CA TRP A 99 12.37 0.53 10.29
C TRP A 99 11.08 0.48 11.11
N VAL A 100 11.18 -0.09 12.30
CA VAL A 100 10.13 -0.21 13.30
C VAL A 100 10.72 0.24 14.64
N SER A 101 9.88 0.82 15.51
CA SER A 101 10.30 1.22 16.85
C SER A 101 10.92 0.05 17.61
N ALA A 102 11.99 0.33 18.38
CA ALA A 102 12.60 -0.65 19.28
C ALA A 102 11.60 -1.26 20.28
N ARG A 103 10.53 -0.52 20.63
CA ARG A 103 9.49 -1.02 21.54
C ARG A 103 8.54 -2.03 20.90
N LEU A 104 8.46 -2.02 19.57
CA LEU A 104 7.62 -2.92 18.78
C LEU A 104 8.41 -4.12 18.26
N MET A 105 9.74 -4.12 18.34
CA MET A 105 10.59 -5.23 17.92
C MET A 105 10.24 -6.59 18.58
N PRO A 106 9.85 -6.66 19.87
CA PRO A 106 9.40 -7.93 20.45
C PRO A 106 8.16 -8.53 19.77
N GLU A 107 7.36 -7.70 19.10
CA GLU A 107 6.11 -8.06 18.43
C GLU A 107 6.30 -8.23 16.90
N ILE A 108 7.54 -8.40 16.43
CA ILE A 108 7.84 -8.39 14.99
C ILE A 108 7.10 -9.49 14.21
N GLU A 109 6.89 -10.65 14.82
CA GLU A 109 6.10 -11.75 14.23
C GLU A 109 4.63 -11.35 14.05
N LEU A 110 4.05 -10.67 15.05
CA LEU A 110 2.69 -10.15 14.99
C LEU A 110 2.56 -9.05 13.93
N ILE A 111 3.57 -8.18 13.79
CA ILE A 111 3.61 -7.16 12.73
C ILE A 111 3.71 -7.83 11.35
N GLY A 112 4.47 -8.91 11.22
CA GLY A 112 4.53 -9.70 10.00
C GLY A 112 3.17 -10.30 9.64
N TYR A 113 2.48 -10.90 10.61
CA TYR A 113 1.14 -11.44 10.42
C TYR A 113 0.11 -10.35 10.05
N PHE A 114 0.16 -9.19 10.73
CA PHE A 114 -0.63 -8.02 10.38
C PHE A 114 -0.35 -7.56 8.94
N THR A 115 0.92 -7.52 8.55
CA THR A 115 1.34 -7.02 7.23
C THR A 115 0.87 -7.96 6.12
N PHE A 116 0.93 -9.28 6.33
CA PHE A 116 0.35 -10.26 5.41
C PHE A 116 -1.14 -10.01 5.16
N TRP A 117 -1.95 -9.87 6.23
CA TRP A 117 -3.38 -9.59 6.08
C TRP A 117 -3.64 -8.22 5.45
N LEU A 118 -2.79 -7.24 5.72
CA LEU A 118 -2.85 -5.94 5.07
C LEU A 118 -2.55 -6.03 3.56
N SER A 119 -1.64 -6.91 3.14
CA SER A 119 -1.41 -7.22 1.72
C SER A 119 -2.66 -7.84 1.09
N ILE A 120 -3.28 -8.84 1.73
CA ILE A 120 -4.53 -9.45 1.25
C ILE A 120 -5.66 -8.42 1.16
N PHE A 121 -5.80 -7.56 2.17
CA PHE A 121 -6.75 -6.46 2.19
C PHE A 121 -6.52 -5.51 1.01
N SER A 122 -5.28 -5.07 0.81
CA SER A 122 -4.92 -4.13 -0.26
C SER A 122 -5.21 -4.70 -1.65
N ILE A 123 -4.85 -5.97 -1.88
CA ILE A 123 -5.17 -6.70 -3.13
C ILE A 123 -6.68 -6.77 -3.34
N THR A 124 -7.44 -7.07 -2.29
CA THR A 124 -8.90 -7.17 -2.34
C THR A 124 -9.55 -5.83 -2.68
N VAL A 125 -9.11 -4.74 -2.05
CA VAL A 125 -9.61 -3.39 -2.35
C VAL A 125 -9.33 -3.02 -3.81
N VAL A 126 -8.11 -3.26 -4.31
CA VAL A 126 -7.77 -2.99 -5.72
C VAL A 126 -8.58 -3.86 -6.67
N TYR A 127 -8.84 -5.12 -6.33
CA TYR A 127 -9.72 -5.98 -7.11
C TYR A 127 -11.12 -5.38 -7.23
N LEU A 128 -11.73 -4.99 -6.11
CA LEU A 128 -13.09 -4.46 -6.06
C LEU A 128 -13.23 -3.14 -6.81
N LEU A 129 -12.24 -2.24 -6.67
CA LEU A 129 -12.30 -0.89 -7.23
C LEU A 129 -11.82 -0.80 -8.68
N SER A 130 -10.83 -1.62 -9.08
CA SER A 130 -10.12 -1.43 -10.37
C SER A 130 -10.08 -2.65 -11.27
N VAL A 131 -10.56 -3.83 -10.85
CA VAL A 131 -10.54 -5.06 -11.68
C VAL A 131 -11.91 -5.67 -11.90
N ARG A 132 -12.78 -5.69 -10.88
CA ARG A 132 -14.12 -6.27 -10.92
C ARG A 132 -14.93 -5.74 -12.12
N LYS A 133 -15.79 -6.60 -12.66
CA LYS A 133 -16.81 -6.19 -13.64
C LYS A 133 -17.71 -5.10 -13.05
N ASN A 134 -18.21 -4.20 -13.89
CA ASN A 134 -19.12 -3.10 -13.52
C ASN A 134 -18.54 -2.14 -12.45
N ARG A 135 -17.23 -1.91 -12.46
CA ARG A 135 -16.60 -0.87 -11.64
C ARG A 135 -16.81 0.53 -12.23
N LEU A 136 -16.71 1.56 -11.39
CA LEU A 136 -16.64 2.93 -11.87
C LEU A 136 -15.37 3.11 -12.71
N THR A 137 -15.54 3.71 -13.88
CA THR A 137 -14.47 3.87 -14.86
C THR A 137 -14.51 5.28 -15.42
N LEU A 138 -13.41 6.03 -15.31
CA LEU A 138 -13.27 7.39 -15.81
C LEU A 138 -12.12 7.44 -16.84
N GLU A 139 -12.23 8.38 -17.79
CA GLU A 139 -11.18 8.62 -18.78
C GLU A 139 -10.14 9.62 -18.25
N ILE A 140 -8.89 9.43 -18.66
CA ILE A 140 -7.82 10.40 -18.43
C ILE A 140 -8.00 11.52 -19.48
N GLN A 141 -7.98 12.77 -19.04
CA GLN A 141 -8.10 13.95 -19.91
C GLN A 141 -6.77 14.33 -20.55
#